data_AF-M7XXA6-F1
#
_entry.id   AF-M7XXA6-F1
#
_cell.length_a   1.000
_cell.length_b   1.000
_cell.length_c   1.000
_cell.angle_alpha   90.00
_cell.angle_beta   90.00
_cell.angle_gamma   90.00
#
_symmetry.space_group_name_H-M   'P 1'
#
loop_
_entity.id
_entity.type
_entity.pdbx_description
1 polymer ?
#
loop_
_entity_poly.entity_id
_entity_poly.type
_entity_poly.pdbx_seq_one_letter_code
_entity_poly.pdbx_strand_id
1 'polypeptide(L)'
;MKPIMKRYFVFLFCFLAFLNAKSQDCEPAELAKIPGSWKSNKDGSIQNVSTADVTQERAVLAKIHESVKGKYTPIGGVLSFSDSFSIPLGEGKNWAANPYGQSMRFLEYVCKRDPKNPQAYVPNLETSALVTFYVNQISASQELGGAFNLFPAELPEDHPNGYFILENCPKQQGDRLLWEIQIPSDSHSLGEKVYILTYKDKSPMVPLTKGEYLKLKIPLLKKSYEESLSYHKEIDPDFDAASKRVFDQSLENLRAQEELIQSTEALLESMSPEELSAPAIIERGETKGEFRGFKKENDPDVYYLVKPNLAYFDPKLPKWVPQLISVSINYDINEQINFENIKKLEQAIDYVFLQSLLGKTQFL
;
A
#
# COMPACT_ATOMS: atom_id res chain seq x y z
N MET A 1 -37.67 -64.87 -31.51
CA MET A 1 -36.49 -64.05 -31.12
C MET A 1 -36.24 -64.20 -29.63
N LYS A 2 -35.01 -64.55 -29.25
CA LYS A 2 -34.61 -65.05 -27.93
C LYS A 2 -34.65 -63.95 -26.84
N PRO A 3 -35.06 -64.27 -25.59
CA PRO A 3 -35.16 -63.31 -24.48
C PRO A 3 -33.80 -62.76 -23.99
N ILE A 4 -32.70 -63.24 -24.55
CA ILE A 4 -31.33 -62.84 -24.21
C ILE A 4 -31.03 -61.42 -24.75
N MET A 5 -31.61 -61.01 -25.88
CA MET A 5 -31.27 -59.75 -26.55
C MET A 5 -31.86 -58.50 -25.86
N LYS A 6 -32.97 -58.65 -25.11
CA LYS A 6 -33.58 -57.55 -24.33
C LYS A 6 -32.77 -57.15 -23.10
N ARG A 7 -31.95 -58.05 -22.54
CA ARG A 7 -31.14 -57.77 -21.33
C ARG A 7 -29.91 -56.91 -21.63
N TYR A 8 -29.34 -57.02 -22.83
CA TYR A 8 -28.18 -56.21 -23.23
C TYR A 8 -28.54 -54.78 -23.63
N PHE A 9 -29.76 -54.55 -24.14
CA PHE A 9 -30.22 -53.21 -24.52
C PHE A 9 -30.40 -52.28 -23.32
N VAL A 10 -30.84 -52.81 -22.18
CA VAL A 10 -30.97 -52.05 -20.93
C VAL A 10 -29.59 -51.71 -20.34
N PHE A 11 -28.61 -52.62 -20.45
CA PHE A 11 -27.25 -52.37 -19.99
C PHE A 11 -26.53 -51.29 -20.83
N LEU A 12 -26.76 -51.26 -22.15
CA LEU A 12 -26.19 -50.25 -23.04
C LEU A 12 -26.80 -48.84 -22.78
N PHE A 13 -28.09 -48.78 -22.46
CA PHE A 13 -28.77 -47.52 -22.12
C PHE A 13 -28.32 -46.96 -20.76
N CYS A 14 -28.05 -47.83 -19.78
CA CYS A 14 -27.45 -47.42 -18.51
C CYS A 14 -26.02 -46.89 -18.69
N PHE A 15 -25.18 -47.50 -19.53
CA PHE A 15 -23.81 -47.03 -19.79
C PHE A 15 -23.77 -45.64 -20.47
N LEU A 16 -24.74 -45.35 -21.35
CA LEU A 16 -24.87 -44.03 -21.99
C LEU A 16 -25.38 -42.95 -21.02
N ALA A 17 -26.13 -43.31 -19.98
CA ALA A 17 -26.56 -42.38 -18.94
C ALA A 17 -25.41 -41.94 -18.01
N PHE A 18 -24.42 -42.82 -17.77
CA PHE A 18 -23.24 -42.47 -16.95
C PHE A 18 -22.23 -41.56 -17.67
N LEU A 19 -22.22 -41.53 -19.00
CA LEU A 19 -21.33 -40.65 -19.77
C LEU A 19 -21.83 -39.19 -19.82
N ASN A 20 -23.09 -38.93 -19.46
CA ASN A 20 -23.67 -37.59 -19.37
C ASN A 20 -23.74 -37.06 -17.93
N ALA A 21 -23.23 -37.79 -16.94
CA ALA A 21 -22.88 -37.22 -15.65
C ALA A 21 -21.60 -36.38 -15.79
N LYS A 22 -21.60 -35.42 -16.73
CA LYS A 22 -20.71 -34.28 -16.59
C LYS A 22 -21.07 -33.68 -15.26
N SER A 23 -20.09 -33.70 -14.36
CA SER A 23 -19.98 -32.62 -13.40
C SER A 23 -20.36 -31.34 -14.13
N GLN A 24 -21.51 -30.75 -13.80
CA GLN A 24 -21.77 -29.40 -14.25
C GLN A 24 -20.79 -28.54 -13.46
N ASP A 25 -19.57 -28.47 -13.98
CA ASP A 25 -18.63 -27.45 -13.61
C ASP A 25 -19.35 -26.14 -13.94
N CYS A 26 -19.60 -25.32 -12.93
CA CYS A 26 -20.32 -24.07 -13.17
C CYS A 26 -19.45 -23.18 -14.07
N GLU A 27 -20.03 -22.78 -15.19
CA GLU A 27 -19.37 -21.90 -16.16
C GLU A 27 -19.10 -20.54 -15.49
N PRO A 28 -17.88 -19.98 -15.59
CA PRO A 28 -17.57 -18.65 -15.02
C PRO A 28 -18.55 -17.56 -15.46
N ALA A 29 -19.03 -17.64 -16.71
CA ALA A 29 -20.02 -16.71 -17.25
C ALA A 29 -21.39 -16.78 -16.54
N GLU A 30 -21.75 -17.93 -15.96
CA GLU A 30 -22.98 -18.07 -15.17
C GLU A 30 -22.76 -17.54 -13.74
N LEU A 31 -21.59 -17.79 -13.15
CA LEU A 31 -21.23 -17.24 -11.83
C LEU A 31 -21.24 -15.71 -11.86
N ALA A 32 -20.76 -15.09 -12.94
CA ALA A 32 -20.74 -13.65 -13.15
C ALA A 32 -22.14 -13.00 -13.25
N LYS A 33 -23.22 -13.78 -13.36
CA LYS A 33 -24.61 -13.30 -13.38
C LYS A 33 -25.30 -13.40 -12.03
N ILE A 34 -24.73 -14.15 -11.08
CA ILE A 34 -25.35 -14.37 -9.78
C ILE A 34 -25.36 -13.04 -9.00
N PRO A 35 -26.50 -12.60 -8.45
CA PRO A 35 -26.52 -11.42 -7.60
C PRO A 35 -25.53 -11.57 -6.44
N GLY A 36 -24.69 -10.57 -6.23
CA GLY A 36 -23.75 -10.57 -5.13
C GLY A 36 -24.38 -10.14 -3.81
N SER A 37 -23.59 -10.18 -2.75
CA SER A 37 -24.02 -9.68 -1.44
C SER A 37 -22.91 -8.93 -0.70
N TRP A 38 -23.32 -8.15 0.30
CA TRP A 38 -22.42 -7.49 1.23
C TRP A 38 -22.23 -8.35 2.47
N LYS A 39 -20.98 -8.50 2.93
CA LYS A 39 -20.66 -9.28 4.13
C LYS A 39 -19.72 -8.52 5.05
N SER A 40 -20.19 -8.26 6.28
CA SER A 40 -19.34 -7.69 7.33
C SER A 40 -18.50 -8.76 8.00
N ASN A 41 -17.20 -8.49 8.16
CA ASN A 41 -16.33 -9.22 9.07
C ASN A 41 -16.20 -8.37 10.34
N LYS A 42 -16.99 -8.68 11.37
CA LYS A 42 -17.23 -7.79 12.52
C LYS A 42 -16.05 -7.61 13.49
N ASP A 43 -14.92 -8.27 13.25
CA ASP A 43 -13.77 -8.32 14.16
C ASP A 43 -12.58 -7.52 13.61
N GLY A 44 -12.81 -6.24 13.33
CA GLY A 44 -11.73 -5.31 12.98
C GLY A 44 -10.67 -5.22 14.07
N SER A 45 -9.44 -4.86 13.69
CA SER A 45 -8.35 -4.63 14.65
C SER A 45 -8.60 -3.34 15.44
N ILE A 46 -8.53 -3.41 16.77
CA ILE A 46 -8.53 -2.25 17.66
C ILE A 46 -7.24 -2.29 18.48
N GLN A 47 -6.34 -1.33 18.26
CA GLN A 47 -5.05 -1.26 18.94
C GLN A 47 -4.65 0.17 19.27
N ASN A 48 -4.32 0.45 20.53
CA ASN A 48 -3.80 1.74 20.98
C ASN A 48 -4.73 2.96 20.75
N VAL A 49 -6.04 2.74 20.56
CA VAL A 49 -7.04 3.81 20.39
C VAL A 49 -7.99 3.83 21.59
N SER A 50 -8.47 5.02 21.99
CA SER A 50 -9.47 5.14 23.05
C SER A 50 -10.85 4.63 22.60
N THR A 51 -11.63 4.02 23.51
CA THR A 51 -12.99 3.56 23.20
C THR A 51 -13.92 4.69 22.71
N ALA A 52 -13.71 5.91 23.22
CA ALA A 52 -14.46 7.08 22.81
C ALA A 52 -14.17 7.46 21.35
N ASP A 53 -12.90 7.46 20.95
CA ASP A 53 -12.52 7.72 19.56
C ASP A 53 -13.04 6.61 18.64
N VAL A 54 -12.84 5.33 18.98
CA VAL A 54 -13.33 4.19 18.15
C VAL A 54 -14.83 4.30 17.85
N THR A 55 -15.63 4.76 18.83
CA THR A 55 -17.07 4.95 18.62
C THR A 55 -17.36 5.99 17.53
N GLN A 56 -16.61 7.09 17.52
CA GLN A 56 -16.76 8.15 16.52
C GLN A 56 -16.15 7.77 15.17
N GLU A 57 -14.98 7.13 15.17
CA GLU A 57 -14.32 6.59 13.96
C GLU A 57 -15.24 5.59 13.24
N ARG A 58 -15.90 4.70 13.99
CA ARG A 58 -16.88 3.77 13.44
C ARG A 58 -18.09 4.48 12.83
N ALA A 59 -18.54 5.59 13.41
CA ALA A 59 -19.62 6.39 12.84
C ALA A 59 -19.20 7.03 11.50
N VAL A 60 -17.96 7.50 11.38
CA VAL A 60 -17.39 8.00 10.12
C VAL A 60 -17.38 6.89 9.06
N LEU A 61 -16.79 5.73 9.38
CA LEU A 61 -16.69 4.61 8.45
C LEU A 61 -18.06 4.07 8.04
N ALA A 62 -19.05 4.08 8.93
CA ALA A 62 -20.42 3.71 8.60
C ALA A 62 -21.03 4.63 7.54
N LYS A 63 -20.78 5.94 7.59
CA LYS A 63 -21.27 6.87 6.55
C LYS A 63 -20.56 6.68 5.21
N ILE A 64 -19.24 6.44 5.23
CA ILE A 64 -18.47 6.10 4.03
C ILE A 64 -19.04 4.83 3.39
N HIS A 65 -19.26 3.80 4.22
CA HIS A 65 -19.82 2.53 3.79
C HIS A 65 -21.20 2.70 3.13
N GLU A 66 -22.13 3.39 3.78
CA GLU A 66 -23.48 3.59 3.23
C GLU A 66 -23.49 4.44 1.96
N SER A 67 -22.58 5.43 1.84
CA SER A 67 -22.41 6.22 0.61
C SER A 67 -22.05 5.35 -0.60
N VAL A 68 -21.13 4.39 -0.41
CA VAL A 68 -20.72 3.44 -1.46
C VAL A 68 -21.81 2.41 -1.71
N LYS A 69 -22.35 1.80 -0.66
CA LYS A 69 -23.37 0.75 -0.74
C LYS A 69 -24.67 1.22 -1.39
N GLY A 70 -25.05 2.48 -1.20
CA GLY A 70 -26.20 3.08 -1.87
C GLY A 70 -26.04 3.22 -3.40
N LYS A 71 -24.80 3.16 -3.90
CA LYS A 71 -24.45 3.36 -5.33
C LYS A 71 -23.88 2.13 -6.01
N TYR A 72 -23.57 1.07 -5.25
CA TYR A 72 -22.95 -0.15 -5.74
C TYR A 72 -23.67 -1.41 -5.27
N THR A 73 -23.97 -2.30 -6.21
CA THR A 73 -24.47 -3.65 -5.94
C THR A 73 -23.48 -4.66 -6.52
N PRO A 74 -22.83 -5.51 -5.71
CA PRO A 74 -21.89 -6.51 -6.21
C PRO A 74 -22.61 -7.56 -7.06
N ILE A 75 -21.91 -8.09 -8.07
CA ILE A 75 -22.42 -9.17 -8.92
C ILE A 75 -21.33 -10.23 -9.08
N GLY A 76 -21.74 -11.49 -8.98
CA GLY A 76 -20.91 -12.68 -9.14
C GLY A 76 -19.89 -12.88 -8.03
N GLY A 77 -20.16 -12.33 -6.85
CA GLY A 77 -19.33 -12.51 -5.67
C GLY A 77 -19.88 -11.82 -4.43
N VAL A 78 -19.09 -11.83 -3.37
CA VAL A 78 -19.39 -11.17 -2.10
C VAL A 78 -18.44 -10.01 -1.90
N LEU A 79 -18.95 -8.81 -1.66
CA LEU A 79 -18.13 -7.72 -1.16
C LEU A 79 -18.00 -7.83 0.36
N SER A 80 -16.86 -8.32 0.81
CA SER A 80 -16.54 -8.47 2.21
C SER A 80 -15.85 -7.21 2.74
N PHE A 81 -16.26 -6.69 3.89
CA PHE A 81 -15.63 -5.49 4.45
C PHE A 81 -15.27 -5.66 5.93
N SER A 82 -14.21 -4.95 6.34
CA SER A 82 -13.69 -4.92 7.71
C SER A 82 -13.13 -3.54 8.04
N ASP A 83 -13.30 -3.11 9.28
CA ASP A 83 -12.76 -1.85 9.78
C ASP A 83 -11.42 -2.08 10.51
N SER A 84 -10.58 -1.06 10.57
CA SER A 84 -9.33 -1.07 11.35
C SER A 84 -9.17 0.24 12.11
N PHE A 85 -8.93 0.15 13.41
CA PHE A 85 -8.74 1.27 14.33
C PHE A 85 -7.43 1.04 15.08
N SER A 86 -6.29 1.47 14.53
CA SER A 86 -4.99 1.07 15.09
C SER A 86 -3.98 2.18 14.94
N ILE A 87 -3.36 2.61 16.04
CA ILE A 87 -2.22 3.51 16.03
C ILE A 87 -0.94 2.66 16.02
N PRO A 88 -0.17 2.64 14.92
CA PRO A 88 1.08 1.88 14.83
C PRO A 88 2.21 2.63 15.56
N LEU A 89 2.41 2.33 16.85
CA LEU A 89 3.35 3.06 17.72
C LEU A 89 4.81 3.07 17.23
N GLY A 90 5.21 2.11 16.39
CA GLY A 90 6.55 2.07 15.78
C GLY A 90 6.73 2.95 14.55
N GLU A 91 5.64 3.48 13.98
CA GLU A 91 5.66 4.28 12.74
C GLU A 91 5.60 5.79 13.02
N GLY A 92 5.37 6.19 14.28
CA GLY A 92 5.18 7.60 14.59
C GLY A 92 5.10 7.94 16.09
N LYS A 93 5.43 9.18 16.40
CA LYS A 93 5.24 9.81 17.72
C LYS A 93 4.43 11.09 17.60
N ASN A 94 3.96 11.62 18.73
CA ASN A 94 3.24 12.91 18.78
C ASN A 94 2.05 13.00 17.80
N TRP A 95 1.24 11.94 17.75
CA TRP A 95 0.09 11.78 16.85
C TRP A 95 -0.92 12.92 16.95
N ALA A 96 -1.09 13.67 15.85
CA ALA A 96 -2.05 14.75 15.68
C ALA A 96 -3.49 14.25 15.39
N ALA A 97 -3.63 13.06 14.80
CA ALA A 97 -4.91 12.39 14.60
C ALA A 97 -4.73 10.86 14.64
N ASN A 98 -5.81 10.11 14.82
CA ASN A 98 -5.79 8.65 14.77
C ASN A 98 -5.95 8.19 13.32
N PRO A 99 -5.08 7.31 12.79
CA PRO A 99 -5.33 6.61 11.54
C PRO A 99 -6.35 5.48 11.78
N TYR A 100 -7.30 5.37 10.87
CA TYR A 100 -8.29 4.29 10.84
C TYR A 100 -8.78 4.09 9.41
N GLY A 101 -9.49 3.00 9.15
CA GLY A 101 -9.90 2.72 7.78
C GLY A 101 -10.88 1.57 7.65
N GLN A 102 -11.37 1.39 6.43
CA GLN A 102 -12.23 0.28 6.03
C GLN A 102 -11.70 -0.33 4.74
N SER A 103 -11.44 -1.64 4.76
CA SER A 103 -11.11 -2.42 3.57
C SER A 103 -12.34 -3.14 3.05
N MET A 104 -12.55 -3.11 1.74
CA MET A 104 -13.61 -3.80 1.00
C MET A 104 -12.98 -4.71 -0.06
N ARG A 105 -13.12 -6.03 0.12
CA ARG A 105 -12.58 -7.08 -0.75
C ARG A 105 -13.69 -7.71 -1.56
N PHE A 106 -13.55 -7.76 -2.87
CA PHE A 106 -14.50 -8.47 -3.72
C PHE A 106 -14.10 -9.94 -3.88
N LEU A 107 -14.85 -10.85 -3.27
CA LEU A 107 -14.61 -12.28 -3.31
C LEU A 107 -15.53 -12.91 -4.36
N GLU A 108 -15.04 -13.14 -5.57
CA GLU A 108 -15.80 -13.79 -6.65
C GLU A 108 -16.37 -15.14 -6.21
N TYR A 109 -17.48 -15.57 -6.81
CA TYR A 109 -17.95 -16.93 -6.64
C TYR A 109 -17.09 -17.91 -7.45
N VAL A 110 -16.69 -19.01 -6.82
CA VAL A 110 -16.00 -20.13 -7.45
C VAL A 110 -16.79 -21.41 -7.25
N CYS A 111 -16.68 -22.33 -8.21
CA CYS A 111 -17.31 -23.63 -8.10
C CYS A 111 -16.65 -24.46 -7.00
N LYS A 112 -17.45 -24.88 -6.03
CA LYS A 112 -16.99 -25.82 -5.01
C LYS A 112 -18.08 -26.83 -4.74
N ARG A 113 -17.79 -28.08 -5.10
CA ARG A 113 -18.60 -29.22 -4.69
C ARG A 113 -18.41 -29.45 -3.21
N ASP A 114 -19.37 -29.00 -2.42
CA ASP A 114 -19.49 -29.39 -1.03
C ASP A 114 -20.76 -30.24 -0.88
N PRO A 115 -20.65 -31.53 -0.51
CA PRO A 115 -21.81 -32.40 -0.26
C PRO A 115 -22.78 -31.85 0.80
N LYS A 116 -22.33 -30.90 1.63
CA LYS A 116 -23.11 -30.24 2.68
C LYS A 116 -23.65 -28.87 2.25
N ASN A 117 -23.18 -28.30 1.15
CA ASN A 117 -23.70 -27.04 0.62
C ASN A 117 -24.58 -27.33 -0.60
N PRO A 118 -25.90 -27.06 -0.53
CA PRO A 118 -26.77 -27.24 -1.69
C PRO A 118 -26.44 -26.27 -2.83
N GLN A 119 -25.67 -25.20 -2.58
CA GLN A 119 -25.18 -24.32 -3.63
C GLN A 119 -23.90 -24.86 -4.27
N ALA A 120 -23.86 -24.84 -5.60
CA ALA A 120 -22.72 -25.31 -6.39
C ALA A 120 -21.51 -24.36 -6.36
N TYR A 121 -21.59 -23.25 -5.61
CA TYR A 121 -20.59 -22.20 -5.57
C TYR A 121 -20.38 -21.64 -4.16
N VAL A 122 -19.20 -21.08 -3.92
CA VAL A 122 -18.82 -20.39 -2.69
C VAL A 122 -17.99 -19.15 -3.02
N PRO A 123 -17.94 -18.12 -2.17
CA PRO A 123 -16.97 -17.03 -2.35
C PRO A 123 -15.54 -17.56 -2.29
N ASN A 124 -14.68 -17.02 -3.15
CA ASN A 124 -13.24 -17.26 -3.09
C ASN A 124 -12.66 -16.74 -1.76
N LEU A 125 -11.49 -17.26 -1.37
CA LEU A 125 -10.82 -16.87 -0.13
C LEU A 125 -9.92 -15.64 -0.32
N GLU A 126 -9.44 -15.44 -1.54
CA GLU A 126 -8.49 -14.41 -1.91
C GLU A 126 -9.01 -13.60 -3.10
N THR A 127 -8.48 -12.39 -3.26
CA THR A 127 -8.84 -11.50 -4.37
C THR A 127 -7.76 -10.44 -4.56
N SER A 128 -7.55 -10.05 -5.82
CA SER A 128 -6.78 -8.86 -6.18
C SER A 128 -7.63 -7.57 -6.12
N ALA A 129 -8.96 -7.69 -6.13
CA ALA A 129 -9.89 -6.56 -6.12
C ALA A 129 -10.19 -6.08 -4.69
N LEU A 130 -9.47 -5.05 -4.28
CA LEU A 130 -9.54 -4.47 -2.94
C LEU A 130 -9.65 -2.94 -3.05
N VAL A 131 -10.64 -2.37 -2.36
CA VAL A 131 -10.68 -0.93 -2.06
C VAL A 131 -10.45 -0.72 -0.58
N THR A 132 -9.50 0.12 -0.21
CA THR A 132 -9.30 0.53 1.19
C THR A 132 -9.48 2.04 1.32
N PHE A 133 -10.39 2.43 2.20
CA PHE A 133 -10.55 3.81 2.65
C PHE A 133 -9.67 4.00 3.88
N TYR A 134 -8.67 4.86 3.78
CA TYR A 134 -7.85 5.30 4.89
C TYR A 134 -8.29 6.69 5.31
N VAL A 135 -8.50 6.87 6.60
CA VAL A 135 -8.74 8.16 7.22
C VAL A 135 -7.54 8.50 8.08
N ASN A 136 -7.02 9.72 7.91
CA ASN A 136 -5.79 10.20 8.52
C ASN A 136 -4.60 9.27 8.24
N GLN A 137 -4.53 8.72 7.03
CA GLN A 137 -3.41 7.93 6.56
C GLN A 137 -3.37 7.98 5.03
N ILE A 138 -2.17 7.94 4.47
CA ILE A 138 -1.94 7.57 3.07
C ILE A 138 -1.20 6.24 3.10
N SER A 139 -1.74 5.25 2.39
CA SER A 139 -1.06 3.98 2.15
C SER A 139 -1.04 3.75 0.64
N ALA A 140 0.14 3.46 0.10
CA ALA A 140 0.36 3.21 -1.31
C ALA A 140 1.53 2.25 -1.49
N SER A 141 1.50 1.42 -2.53
CA SER A 141 2.65 0.61 -2.96
C SER A 141 3.71 1.49 -3.62
N GLN A 142 4.91 0.95 -3.79
CA GLN A 142 5.96 1.52 -4.64
C GLN A 142 6.26 0.54 -5.79
N GLU A 143 6.63 1.03 -6.97
CA GLU A 143 6.89 0.21 -8.18
C GLU A 143 8.06 -0.76 -7.97
N LEU A 144 9.09 -0.38 -7.21
CA LEU A 144 10.23 -1.26 -6.89
C LEU A 144 10.01 -2.10 -5.62
N GLY A 145 8.78 -2.11 -5.12
CA GLY A 145 8.38 -2.87 -3.94
C GLY A 145 8.47 -2.08 -2.64
N GLY A 146 7.73 -2.55 -1.64
CA GLY A 146 7.54 -1.86 -0.37
C GLY A 146 6.24 -1.05 -0.34
N ALA A 147 6.01 -0.41 0.80
CA ALA A 147 4.82 0.40 1.04
C ALA A 147 5.23 1.78 1.56
N PHE A 148 4.54 2.79 1.06
CA PHE A 148 4.56 4.14 1.61
C PHE A 148 3.38 4.28 2.56
N ASN A 149 3.66 4.55 3.83
CA ASN A 149 2.64 4.80 4.84
C ASN A 149 2.91 6.16 5.50
N LEU A 150 2.06 7.14 5.20
CA LEU A 150 2.12 8.45 5.83
C LEU A 150 1.04 8.56 6.90
N PHE A 151 1.47 8.96 8.09
CA PHE A 151 0.61 9.19 9.25
C PHE A 151 0.65 10.65 9.71
N PRO A 152 -0.36 11.13 10.45
CA PRO A 152 -0.43 12.44 11.09
C PRO A 152 0.46 12.48 12.34
N ALA A 153 1.71 12.07 12.22
CA ALA A 153 2.64 11.86 13.32
C ALA A 153 4.05 12.32 12.94
N GLU A 154 4.82 12.73 13.93
CA GLU A 154 6.26 12.88 13.77
C GLU A 154 6.89 11.52 13.50
N LEU A 155 7.87 11.46 12.60
CA LEU A 155 8.67 10.24 12.44
C LEU A 155 9.45 9.98 13.74
N PRO A 156 9.53 8.72 14.18
CA PRO A 156 10.33 8.39 15.35
C PRO A 156 11.82 8.57 15.05
N GLU A 157 12.63 8.74 16.09
CA GLU A 157 14.08 9.02 15.94
C GLU A 157 14.85 7.85 15.33
N ASP A 158 14.34 6.63 15.50
CA ASP A 158 14.86 5.39 14.94
C ASP A 158 14.24 5.03 13.58
N HIS A 159 13.42 5.93 12.99
CA HIS A 159 12.94 5.74 11.62
C HIS A 159 14.13 5.55 10.68
N PRO A 160 14.20 4.46 9.89
CA PRO A 160 15.44 4.04 9.21
C PRO A 160 16.14 5.14 8.41
N ASN A 161 15.35 6.02 7.80
CA ASN A 161 15.85 7.14 7.00
C ASN A 161 15.56 8.52 7.62
N GLY A 162 14.65 8.62 8.59
CA GLY A 162 14.08 9.91 9.01
C GLY A 162 13.23 10.65 7.95
N TYR A 163 12.91 10.01 6.81
CA TYR A 163 12.05 10.52 5.74
C TYR A 163 11.46 9.36 4.92
N PHE A 164 10.49 9.67 4.06
CA PHE A 164 9.93 8.76 3.08
C PHE A 164 10.49 9.00 1.68
N ILE A 165 10.51 7.94 0.89
CA ILE A 165 10.92 7.94 -0.51
C ILE A 165 9.65 7.80 -1.35
N LEU A 166 9.51 8.66 -2.35
CA LEU A 166 8.51 8.52 -3.40
C LEU A 166 9.24 8.25 -4.71
N GLU A 167 8.88 7.16 -5.37
CA GLU A 167 9.34 6.88 -6.74
C GLU A 167 8.71 7.82 -7.75
N ASN A 168 7.47 8.21 -7.50
CA ASN A 168 6.70 9.16 -8.29
C ASN A 168 5.84 10.02 -7.36
N CYS A 169 5.70 11.31 -7.69
CA CYS A 169 4.83 12.21 -6.95
C CYS A 169 3.35 12.03 -7.38
N PRO A 170 2.39 12.06 -6.43
CA PRO A 170 0.98 12.17 -6.77
C PRO A 170 0.70 13.39 -7.65
N LYS A 171 -0.15 13.22 -8.66
CA LYS A 171 -0.50 14.27 -9.63
C LYS A 171 -1.84 14.90 -9.26
N GLN A 172 -1.96 16.22 -9.45
CA GLN A 172 -3.23 16.91 -9.26
C GLN A 172 -4.26 16.44 -10.29
N GLN A 173 -5.46 16.07 -9.83
CA GLN A 173 -6.60 15.70 -10.66
C GLN A 173 -7.88 16.37 -10.11
N GLY A 174 -8.22 17.55 -10.62
CA GLY A 174 -9.33 18.34 -10.06
C GLY A 174 -8.99 18.80 -8.64
N ASP A 175 -9.85 18.51 -7.67
CA ASP A 175 -9.67 18.88 -6.25
C ASP A 175 -8.97 17.80 -5.40
N ARG A 176 -8.38 16.78 -6.03
CA ARG A 176 -7.71 15.65 -5.36
C ARG A 176 -6.35 15.36 -5.99
N LEU A 177 -5.52 14.61 -5.29
CA LEU A 177 -4.30 14.03 -5.86
C LEU A 177 -4.57 12.58 -6.28
N LEU A 178 -3.98 12.17 -7.39
CA LEU A 178 -4.01 10.81 -7.90
C LEU A 178 -2.59 10.26 -7.97
N TRP A 179 -2.39 9.10 -7.36
CA TRP A 179 -1.19 8.31 -7.48
C TRP A 179 -1.54 6.98 -8.14
N GLU A 180 -1.12 6.80 -9.39
CA GLU A 180 -1.28 5.53 -10.10
C GLU A 180 0.05 4.79 -10.08
N ILE A 181 0.01 3.54 -9.64
CA ILE A 181 1.16 2.64 -9.56
C ILE A 181 0.83 1.41 -10.39
N GLN A 182 1.74 1.05 -11.29
CA GLN A 182 1.70 -0.23 -11.99
C GLN A 182 2.82 -1.07 -11.41
N ILE A 183 2.49 -2.24 -10.87
CA ILE A 183 3.49 -3.16 -10.34
C ILE A 183 3.93 -4.03 -11.51
N PRO A 184 5.19 -3.91 -11.98
CA PRO A 184 5.68 -4.75 -13.06
C PRO A 184 5.66 -6.22 -12.61
N SER A 185 4.92 -7.05 -13.31
CA SER A 185 4.93 -8.50 -13.08
C SER A 185 4.72 -9.23 -14.39
N ASP A 186 5.54 -10.26 -14.60
CA ASP A 186 5.54 -11.07 -15.82
C ASP A 186 4.25 -11.90 -15.98
N SER A 187 3.51 -12.12 -14.88
CA SER A 187 2.34 -12.99 -14.84
C SER A 187 1.02 -12.27 -14.53
N HIS A 188 1.07 -11.13 -13.82
CA HIS A 188 -0.12 -10.38 -13.41
C HIS A 188 0.09 -8.89 -13.59
N SER A 189 -0.80 -8.23 -14.33
CA SER A 189 -0.77 -6.77 -14.45
C SER A 189 -1.57 -6.17 -13.28
N LEU A 190 -0.93 -6.18 -12.11
CA LEU A 190 -1.45 -5.59 -10.89
C LEU A 190 -1.26 -4.07 -10.92
N GLY A 191 -2.36 -3.36 -10.73
CA GLY A 191 -2.34 -1.91 -10.60
C GLY A 191 -2.92 -1.46 -9.27
N GLU A 192 -2.44 -0.31 -8.81
CA GLU A 192 -3.01 0.42 -7.69
C GLU A 192 -3.31 1.86 -8.12
N LYS A 193 -4.47 2.37 -7.72
CA LYS A 193 -4.78 3.80 -7.74
C LYS A 193 -5.01 4.28 -6.32
N VAL A 194 -4.32 5.33 -5.92
CA VAL A 194 -4.54 6.00 -4.64
C VAL A 194 -5.04 7.41 -4.89
N TYR A 195 -6.31 7.65 -4.54
CA TYR A 195 -6.91 8.98 -4.55
C TYR A 195 -6.73 9.61 -3.18
N ILE A 196 -6.07 10.77 -3.11
CA ILE A 196 -5.79 11.47 -1.86
C ILE A 196 -6.61 12.76 -1.81
N LEU A 197 -7.48 12.86 -0.82
CA LEU A 197 -8.39 13.96 -0.58
C LEU A 197 -7.82 14.82 0.55
N THR A 198 -7.41 16.05 0.20
CA THR A 198 -6.74 16.98 1.11
C THR A 198 -7.53 18.27 1.25
N TYR A 199 -7.23 19.09 2.26
CA TYR A 199 -7.71 20.47 2.26
C TYR A 199 -7.20 21.21 1.01
N LYS A 200 -8.05 22.09 0.46
CA LYS A 200 -7.73 22.89 -0.73
C LYS A 200 -6.38 23.60 -0.57
N ASP A 201 -5.53 23.47 -1.58
CA ASP A 201 -4.20 24.09 -1.67
C ASP A 201 -3.24 23.71 -0.51
N LYS A 202 -3.51 22.60 0.19
CA LYS A 202 -2.64 22.08 1.25
C LYS A 202 -2.22 20.64 0.95
N SER A 203 -0.96 20.35 1.23
CA SER A 203 -0.39 19.01 1.14
C SER A 203 -0.13 18.43 2.53
N PRO A 204 -0.49 17.16 2.80
CA PRO A 204 -0.14 16.45 4.04
C PRO A 204 1.35 16.03 4.06
N MET A 205 2.08 16.30 2.98
CA MET A 205 3.50 16.04 2.82
C MET A 205 4.23 17.33 2.48
N VAL A 206 5.46 17.47 2.96
CA VAL A 206 6.40 18.49 2.49
C VAL A 206 7.66 17.81 1.96
N PRO A 207 8.32 18.40 0.95
CA PRO A 207 9.63 17.93 0.53
C PRO A 207 10.61 17.95 1.70
N LEU A 208 11.44 16.92 1.80
CA LEU A 208 12.65 16.97 2.60
C LEU A 208 13.62 17.91 1.89
N THR A 209 14.19 18.87 2.60
CA THR A 209 15.13 19.80 1.96
C THR A 209 16.51 19.18 1.81
N LYS A 210 17.32 19.70 0.90
CA LYS A 210 18.72 19.27 0.72
C LYS A 210 19.52 19.35 2.03
N GLY A 211 19.36 20.45 2.77
CA GLY A 211 20.04 20.63 4.05
C GLY A 211 19.58 19.64 5.11
N GLU A 212 18.29 19.30 5.16
CA GLU A 212 17.77 18.26 6.06
C GLU A 212 18.29 16.87 5.70
N TYR A 213 18.29 16.53 4.40
CA TYR A 213 18.83 15.27 3.92
C TYR A 213 20.29 15.07 4.30
N LEU A 214 21.17 16.06 4.04
CA LEU A 214 22.60 15.94 4.37
C LEU A 214 22.81 15.76 5.88
N LYS A 215 22.07 16.50 6.71
CA LYS A 215 22.13 16.37 8.17
C LYS A 215 21.71 14.99 8.68
N LEU A 216 20.80 14.30 7.98
CA LEU A 216 20.41 12.92 8.28
C LEU A 216 21.40 11.90 7.72
N LYS A 217 21.90 12.13 6.49
CA LYS A 217 22.76 11.18 5.77
C LYS A 217 24.17 11.11 6.37
N ILE A 218 24.77 12.22 6.78
CA ILE A 218 26.14 12.24 7.34
C ILE A 218 26.28 11.32 8.57
N PRO A 219 25.41 11.38 9.60
CA PRO A 219 25.47 10.44 10.72
C PRO A 219 25.31 8.97 10.30
N LEU A 220 24.45 8.68 9.32
CA LEU A 220 24.26 7.32 8.80
C LEU A 220 25.52 6.79 8.10
N LEU A 221 26.19 7.64 7.30
CA LEU A 221 27.46 7.30 6.66
C LEU A 221 28.55 7.03 7.70
N LYS A 222 28.66 7.88 8.74
CA LYS A 222 29.63 7.70 9.83
C LYS A 222 29.39 6.39 10.59
N LYS A 223 28.13 6.07 10.91
CA LYS A 223 27.78 4.79 11.54
C LYS A 223 28.17 3.60 10.67
N SER A 224 27.87 3.65 9.37
CA SER A 224 28.24 2.59 8.42
C SER A 224 29.76 2.42 8.30
N TYR A 225 30.51 3.53 8.37
CA TYR A 225 31.97 3.51 8.41
C TYR A 225 32.52 2.86 9.68
N GLU A 226 31.96 3.19 10.85
CA GLU A 226 32.36 2.58 12.12
C GLU A 226 32.10 1.07 12.15
N GLU A 227 30.94 0.63 11.63
CA GLU A 227 30.62 -0.80 11.46
C GLU A 227 31.62 -1.48 10.53
N SER A 228 31.92 -0.87 9.37
CA SER A 228 32.90 -1.38 8.40
C SER A 228 34.32 -1.46 8.99
N LEU A 229 34.69 -0.47 9.80
CA LEU A 229 35.99 -0.42 10.48
C LEU A 229 36.12 -1.51 11.55
N SER A 230 35.02 -1.85 12.23
CA SER A 230 35.00 -2.97 13.17
C SER A 230 35.27 -4.30 12.45
N TYR A 231 34.59 -4.56 11.33
CA TYR A 231 34.83 -5.76 10.52
C TYR A 231 36.25 -5.83 9.97
N HIS A 232 36.80 -4.70 9.53
CA HIS A 232 38.17 -4.64 9.01
C HIS A 232 39.21 -5.11 10.05
N LYS A 233 39.05 -4.72 11.32
CA LYS A 233 39.96 -5.07 12.42
C LYS A 233 40.00 -6.56 12.74
N GLU A 234 38.97 -7.31 12.36
CA GLU A 234 38.87 -8.76 12.61
C GLU A 234 39.58 -9.59 11.53
N ILE A 235 39.96 -8.98 10.41
CA ILE A 235 40.64 -9.67 9.31
C ILE A 235 42.13 -9.76 9.62
N ASP A 236 42.64 -10.99 9.79
CA ASP A 236 44.08 -11.26 9.88
C ASP A 236 44.69 -11.35 8.46
N PRO A 237 45.46 -10.34 8.00
CA PRO A 237 46.03 -10.36 6.65
C PRO A 237 47.15 -11.41 6.48
N ASP A 238 47.70 -11.95 7.58
CA ASP A 238 48.82 -12.89 7.54
C ASP A 238 48.37 -14.36 7.55
N PHE A 239 47.06 -14.63 7.70
CA PHE A 239 46.52 -15.98 7.71
C PHE A 239 46.74 -16.72 6.39
N ASP A 240 46.33 -16.12 5.27
CA ASP A 240 46.56 -16.61 3.93
C ASP A 240 46.41 -15.50 2.85
N ALA A 241 46.68 -15.85 1.59
CA ALA A 241 46.57 -14.92 0.46
C ALA A 241 45.12 -14.46 0.16
N ALA A 242 44.11 -15.22 0.57
CA ALA A 242 42.71 -14.81 0.44
C ALA A 242 42.37 -13.76 1.50
N SER A 243 42.74 -13.97 2.77
CA SER A 243 42.57 -13.01 3.86
C SER A 243 43.27 -11.69 3.57
N LYS A 244 44.51 -11.73 3.04
CA LYS A 244 45.18 -10.50 2.59
C LYS A 244 44.38 -9.72 1.55
N ARG A 245 43.79 -10.39 0.55
CA ARG A 245 42.95 -9.72 -0.47
C ARG A 245 41.70 -9.10 0.13
N VAL A 246 41.04 -9.79 1.05
CA VAL A 246 39.86 -9.26 1.76
C VAL A 246 40.24 -8.06 2.61
N PHE A 247 41.38 -8.11 3.30
CA PHE A 247 41.92 -6.99 4.08
C PHE A 247 42.18 -5.77 3.19
N ASP A 248 42.91 -5.94 2.08
CA ASP A 248 43.25 -4.85 1.17
C ASP A 248 41.98 -4.22 0.55
N GLN A 249 41.01 -5.04 0.11
CA GLN A 249 39.72 -4.55 -0.40
C GLN A 249 38.91 -3.81 0.66
N SER A 250 38.91 -4.32 1.90
CA SER A 250 38.23 -3.67 3.02
C SER A 250 38.84 -2.31 3.33
N LEU A 251 40.17 -2.16 3.23
CA LEU A 251 40.85 -0.88 3.41
C LEU A 251 40.50 0.13 2.30
N GLU A 252 40.40 -0.32 1.05
CA GLU A 252 39.94 0.53 -0.07
C GLU A 252 38.49 1.00 0.14
N ASN A 253 37.60 0.10 0.56
CA ASN A 253 36.21 0.45 0.87
C ASN A 253 36.11 1.47 2.00
N LEU A 254 36.93 1.34 3.05
CA LEU A 254 36.98 2.31 4.16
C LEU A 254 37.41 3.70 3.67
N ARG A 255 38.45 3.78 2.82
CA ARG A 255 38.89 5.06 2.24
C ARG A 255 37.78 5.70 1.40
N ALA A 256 37.12 4.92 0.54
CA ALA A 256 36.00 5.41 -0.26
C ALA A 256 34.84 5.95 0.60
N GLN A 257 34.53 5.28 1.71
CA GLN A 257 33.52 5.76 2.67
C GLN A 257 33.96 7.05 3.38
N GLU A 258 35.23 7.16 3.79
CA GLU A 258 35.76 8.37 4.41
C GLU A 258 35.70 9.56 3.45
N GLU A 259 36.12 9.38 2.18
CA GLU A 259 36.01 10.39 1.12
C GLU A 259 34.55 10.79 0.86
N LEU A 260 33.62 9.82 0.89
CA LEU A 260 32.20 10.11 0.76
C LEU A 260 31.66 10.94 1.93
N ILE A 261 32.05 10.63 3.17
CA ILE A 261 31.67 11.44 4.35
C ILE A 261 32.18 12.86 4.19
N GLN A 262 33.48 13.03 3.89
CA GLN A 262 34.12 14.34 3.75
C GLN A 262 33.49 15.16 2.63
N SER A 263 33.23 14.56 1.47
CA SER A 263 32.58 15.25 0.35
C SER A 263 31.13 15.64 0.65
N THR A 264 30.40 14.81 1.40
CA THR A 264 29.03 15.12 1.85
C THR A 264 29.02 16.27 2.87
N GLU A 265 29.97 16.29 3.80
CA GLU A 265 30.16 17.39 4.75
C GLU A 265 30.54 18.70 4.04
N ALA A 266 31.50 18.64 3.11
CA ALA A 266 31.90 19.79 2.30
C ALA A 266 30.73 20.32 1.45
N LEU A 267 29.86 19.44 0.95
CA LEU A 267 28.66 19.87 0.25
C LEU A 267 27.70 20.62 1.18
N LEU A 268 27.47 20.14 2.40
CA LEU A 268 26.63 20.83 3.38
C LEU A 268 27.16 22.23 3.73
N GLU A 269 28.49 22.38 3.84
CA GLU A 269 29.14 23.65 4.18
C GLU A 269 29.20 24.65 3.03
N SER A 270 29.29 24.16 1.78
CA SER A 270 29.47 25.01 0.59
C SER A 270 28.17 25.48 -0.07
N MET A 271 27.05 24.81 0.18
CA MET A 271 25.75 25.19 -0.40
C MET A 271 25.17 26.46 0.25
N SER A 272 24.56 27.31 -0.58
CA SER A 272 23.84 28.51 -0.12
C SER A 272 22.58 28.17 0.69
N PRO A 273 22.08 29.07 1.55
CA PRO A 273 20.81 28.90 2.26
C PRO A 273 19.63 28.58 1.33
N GLU A 274 19.60 29.23 0.16
CA GLU A 274 18.58 29.01 -0.86
C GLU A 274 18.63 27.58 -1.39
N GLU A 275 19.83 27.09 -1.74
CA GLU A 275 20.01 25.72 -2.22
C GLU A 275 19.71 24.68 -1.14
N LEU A 276 20.12 24.93 0.10
CA LEU A 276 19.84 24.05 1.25
C LEU A 276 18.34 23.95 1.54
N SER A 277 17.57 24.99 1.23
CA SER A 277 16.11 25.00 1.37
C SER A 277 15.37 24.32 0.22
N ALA A 278 16.03 24.07 -0.91
CA ALA A 278 15.43 23.40 -2.05
C ALA A 278 15.11 21.92 -1.74
N PRO A 279 14.13 21.31 -2.45
CA PRO A 279 13.83 19.89 -2.32
C PRO A 279 15.04 18.98 -2.58
N ALA A 280 15.17 17.94 -1.77
CA ALA A 280 16.12 16.85 -1.98
C ALA A 280 15.54 15.82 -2.96
N ILE A 281 16.20 15.69 -4.11
CA ILE A 281 15.94 14.67 -5.12
C ILE A 281 17.26 13.92 -5.30
N ILE A 282 17.23 12.59 -5.23
CA ILE A 282 18.42 11.74 -5.28
C ILE A 282 18.30 10.68 -6.38
N GLU A 283 19.41 10.06 -6.76
CA GLU A 283 19.40 8.96 -7.73
C GLU A 283 18.73 7.72 -7.12
N ARG A 284 17.97 7.00 -7.95
CA ARG A 284 17.36 5.72 -7.63
C ARG A 284 18.46 4.70 -7.31
N GLY A 285 18.43 4.16 -6.09
CA GLY A 285 19.42 3.20 -5.58
C GLY A 285 20.34 3.74 -4.47
N GLU A 286 20.39 5.06 -4.26
CA GLU A 286 21.23 5.68 -3.21
C GLU A 286 20.71 5.49 -1.78
N THR A 287 19.53 4.86 -1.63
CA THR A 287 18.89 4.63 -0.34
C THR A 287 19.62 3.58 0.50
N LYS A 288 20.40 2.70 -0.15
CA LYS A 288 21.21 1.64 0.49
C LYS A 288 22.72 1.86 0.38
N GLY A 289 23.16 3.03 -0.11
CA GLY A 289 24.58 3.25 -0.44
C GLY A 289 24.98 4.70 -0.68
N GLU A 290 26.03 4.84 -1.49
CA GLU A 290 26.76 6.07 -1.78
C GLU A 290 25.82 7.20 -2.23
N PHE A 291 25.92 8.36 -1.58
CA PHE A 291 25.25 9.57 -2.04
C PHE A 291 26.07 10.18 -3.18
N ARG A 292 25.53 10.23 -4.40
CA ARG A 292 26.25 10.73 -5.59
C ARG A 292 25.91 12.18 -5.92
N GLY A 293 25.16 12.84 -5.04
CA GLY A 293 24.74 14.22 -5.17
C GLY A 293 23.25 14.36 -5.50
N PHE A 294 22.78 15.61 -5.44
CA PHE A 294 21.39 15.91 -5.72
C PHE A 294 21.10 15.95 -7.22
N LYS A 295 19.93 15.43 -7.60
CA LYS A 295 19.36 15.48 -8.94
C LYS A 295 18.37 16.63 -9.08
N LYS A 296 17.91 16.86 -10.30
CA LYS A 296 16.87 17.84 -10.63
C LYS A 296 15.52 17.16 -10.83
N GLU A 297 14.48 17.97 -10.77
CA GLU A 297 13.16 17.54 -11.18
C GLU A 297 13.19 17.13 -12.67
N ASN A 298 12.63 15.96 -12.98
CA ASN A 298 12.62 15.32 -14.30
C ASN A 298 13.95 14.66 -14.76
N ASP A 299 14.99 14.62 -13.93
CA ASP A 299 16.09 13.67 -14.21
C ASP A 299 15.52 12.24 -14.22
N PRO A 300 16.00 11.34 -15.09
CA PRO A 300 15.57 9.94 -15.09
C PRO A 300 16.03 9.26 -13.80
N ASP A 301 15.28 8.22 -13.40
CA ASP A 301 15.65 7.35 -12.28
C ASP A 301 15.95 8.12 -10.99
N VAL A 302 15.02 8.99 -10.57
CA VAL A 302 15.13 9.74 -9.32
C VAL A 302 14.16 9.25 -8.25
N TYR A 303 14.49 9.56 -7.01
CA TYR A 303 13.60 9.50 -5.86
C TYR A 303 13.32 10.90 -5.32
N TYR A 304 12.07 11.16 -4.98
CA TYR A 304 11.64 12.35 -4.27
C TYR A 304 11.58 12.06 -2.78
N LEU A 305 12.26 12.87 -1.97
CA LEU A 305 12.27 12.68 -0.53
C LEU A 305 11.24 13.58 0.14
N VAL A 306 10.39 13.01 0.97
CA VAL A 306 9.31 13.73 1.64
C VAL A 306 9.21 13.36 3.11
N LYS A 307 8.52 14.21 3.88
CA LYS A 307 8.18 13.96 5.28
C LYS A 307 6.75 14.41 5.59
N PRO A 308 6.15 13.97 6.70
CA PRO A 308 4.86 14.46 7.14
C PRO A 308 4.86 15.99 7.30
N ASN A 309 3.82 16.65 6.76
CA ASN A 309 3.56 18.05 7.01
C ASN A 309 2.70 18.21 8.26
N LEU A 310 3.31 18.30 9.44
CA LEU A 310 2.53 18.37 10.68
C LEU A 310 1.68 19.64 10.80
N ALA A 311 2.07 20.72 10.12
CA ALA A 311 1.27 21.95 10.05
C ALA A 311 -0.01 21.79 9.21
N TYR A 312 -0.15 20.71 8.44
CA TYR A 312 -1.39 20.36 7.75
C TYR A 312 -2.49 19.98 8.73
N PHE A 313 -2.13 19.26 9.80
CA PHE A 313 -3.06 18.71 10.78
C PHE A 313 -3.34 19.74 11.88
N ASP A 314 -4.61 19.93 12.22
CA ASP A 314 -5.03 20.74 13.36
C ASP A 314 -5.08 19.87 14.62
N PRO A 315 -4.14 20.05 15.57
CA PRO A 315 -4.11 19.27 16.81
C PRO A 315 -5.23 19.64 17.79
N LYS A 316 -6.02 20.70 17.50
CA LYS A 316 -7.17 21.10 18.33
C LYS A 316 -8.43 20.30 18.01
N LEU A 317 -8.47 19.65 16.85
CA LEU A 317 -9.56 18.76 16.49
C LEU A 317 -9.46 17.45 17.28
N PRO A 318 -10.59 16.82 17.65
CA PRO A 318 -10.57 15.46 18.19
C PRO A 318 -9.83 14.50 17.24
N LYS A 319 -9.09 13.54 17.79
CA LYS A 319 -8.20 12.67 17.00
C LYS A 319 -8.93 11.79 15.98
N TRP A 320 -10.20 11.49 16.23
CA TRP A 320 -11.04 10.73 15.31
C TRP A 320 -11.46 11.52 14.05
N VAL A 321 -11.36 12.86 14.06
CA VAL A 321 -11.85 13.69 12.94
C VAL A 321 -11.05 13.40 11.66
N PRO A 322 -11.71 13.16 10.52
CA PRO A 322 -11.02 13.08 9.23
C PRO A 322 -10.37 14.42 8.91
N GLN A 323 -9.04 14.45 8.78
CA GLN A 323 -8.29 15.61 8.30
C GLN A 323 -7.65 15.33 6.94
N LEU A 324 -7.52 14.05 6.60
CA LEU A 324 -7.01 13.51 5.36
C LEU A 324 -7.79 12.23 5.07
N ILE A 325 -8.17 11.98 3.83
CA ILE A 325 -8.73 10.68 3.41
C ILE A 325 -7.95 10.24 2.18
N SER A 326 -7.55 8.97 2.15
CA SER A 326 -7.07 8.35 0.91
C SER A 326 -7.88 7.10 0.58
N VAL A 327 -8.05 6.83 -0.71
CA VAL A 327 -8.73 5.65 -1.21
C VAL A 327 -7.79 4.89 -2.13
N SER A 328 -7.29 3.76 -1.64
CA SER A 328 -6.46 2.82 -2.42
C SER A 328 -7.37 1.80 -3.11
N ILE A 329 -7.16 1.60 -4.40
CA ILE A 329 -7.89 0.68 -5.25
C ILE A 329 -6.89 -0.24 -5.93
N ASN A 330 -6.88 -1.51 -5.54
CA ASN A 330 -6.04 -2.56 -6.10
C ASN A 330 -6.85 -3.38 -7.10
N TYR A 331 -6.23 -3.74 -8.22
CA TYR A 331 -6.87 -4.51 -9.28
C TYR A 331 -5.88 -5.35 -10.08
N ASP A 332 -6.35 -6.50 -10.56
CA ASP A 332 -5.70 -7.29 -11.62
C ASP A 332 -6.57 -7.25 -12.88
N ILE A 333 -6.02 -6.79 -14.00
CA ILE A 333 -6.74 -6.75 -15.27
C ILE A 333 -6.99 -8.15 -15.87
N ASN A 334 -6.26 -9.16 -15.42
CA ASN A 334 -6.40 -10.55 -15.89
C ASN A 334 -7.57 -11.28 -15.21
N GLU A 335 -8.10 -10.74 -14.11
CA GLU A 335 -9.25 -11.29 -13.39
C GLU A 335 -10.53 -10.53 -13.79
N GLN A 336 -11.09 -10.84 -14.96
CA GLN A 336 -12.15 -10.04 -15.59
C GLN A 336 -13.32 -9.66 -14.67
N ILE A 337 -13.86 -10.63 -13.90
CA ILE A 337 -14.98 -10.37 -12.99
C ILE A 337 -14.59 -9.44 -11.83
N ASN A 338 -13.40 -9.62 -11.27
CA ASN A 338 -12.85 -8.78 -10.22
C ASN A 338 -12.59 -7.36 -10.75
N PHE A 339 -12.04 -7.25 -11.96
CA PHE A 339 -11.76 -5.97 -12.62
C PHE A 339 -13.04 -5.21 -13.03
N GLU A 340 -14.10 -5.90 -13.44
CA GLU A 340 -15.38 -5.25 -13.71
C GLU A 340 -16.05 -4.73 -12.44
N ASN A 341 -16.00 -5.51 -11.36
CA ASN A 341 -16.55 -5.11 -10.07
C ASN A 341 -15.76 -3.96 -9.45
N ILE A 342 -14.42 -3.97 -9.53
CA ILE A 342 -13.60 -2.88 -9.00
C ILE A 342 -13.82 -1.57 -9.76
N LYS A 343 -14.02 -1.61 -11.08
CA LYS A 343 -14.37 -0.42 -11.88
C LYS A 343 -15.72 0.16 -11.48
N LYS A 344 -16.74 -0.69 -11.28
CA LYS A 344 -18.06 -0.25 -10.81
C LYS A 344 -17.99 0.31 -9.39
N LEU A 345 -17.19 -0.30 -8.53
CA LEU A 345 -16.95 0.17 -7.18
C LEU A 345 -16.22 1.53 -7.17
N GLU A 346 -15.18 1.70 -8.01
CA GLU A 346 -14.48 2.98 -8.21
C GLU A 346 -15.46 4.09 -8.63
N GLN A 347 -16.36 3.80 -9.57
CA GLN A 347 -17.39 4.75 -10.01
C GLN A 347 -18.44 5.08 -8.94
N ALA A 348 -18.67 4.17 -7.99
CA ALA A 348 -19.63 4.37 -6.90
C ALA A 348 -19.07 5.23 -5.75
N ILE A 349 -17.75 5.46 -5.71
CA ILE A 349 -17.12 6.30 -4.69
C ILE A 349 -17.54 7.76 -4.87
N ASP A 350 -18.18 8.31 -3.84
CA ASP A 350 -18.55 9.73 -3.79
C ASP A 350 -17.40 10.57 -3.24
N TYR A 351 -16.47 10.97 -4.10
CA TYR A 351 -15.34 11.80 -3.70
C TYR A 351 -15.76 13.16 -3.15
N VAL A 352 -16.90 13.73 -3.59
CA VAL A 352 -17.41 15.01 -3.07
C VAL A 352 -17.89 14.84 -1.63
N PHE A 353 -18.62 13.76 -1.36
CA PHE A 353 -19.02 13.39 -0.01
C PHE A 353 -17.80 13.15 0.89
N LEU A 354 -16.81 12.38 0.45
CA LEU A 354 -15.59 12.13 1.23
C LEU A 354 -14.87 13.45 1.56
N GLN A 355 -14.69 14.32 0.57
CA GLN A 355 -14.10 15.65 0.76
C GLN A 355 -14.88 16.48 1.79
N SER A 356 -16.21 16.36 1.83
CA SER A 356 -17.05 17.09 2.78
C SER A 356 -16.89 16.66 4.25
N LEU A 357 -16.31 15.49 4.50
CA LEU A 357 -16.05 14.97 5.85
C LEU A 357 -14.83 15.63 6.51
N LEU A 358 -13.93 16.24 5.72
CA LEU A 358 -12.68 16.79 6.24
C LEU A 358 -12.95 17.94 7.24
N GLY A 359 -12.35 17.83 8.42
CA GLY A 359 -12.43 18.78 9.52
C GLY A 359 -13.78 18.83 10.24
N LYS A 360 -14.72 17.91 9.95
CA LYS A 360 -16.05 17.94 10.56
C LYS A 360 -16.10 17.17 11.88
N THR A 361 -16.60 17.84 12.91
CA THR A 361 -16.82 17.28 14.26
C THR A 361 -18.26 16.85 14.52
N GLN A 362 -19.18 17.15 13.61
CA GLN A 362 -20.56 16.74 13.68
C GLN A 362 -20.96 16.20 12.32
N PHE A 363 -21.51 15.00 12.33
CA PHE A 363 -22.09 14.40 11.15
C PHE A 363 -23.59 14.24 11.42
N LEU A 364 -24.32 15.35 11.31
CA LEU A 364 -25.79 15.36 11.33
C LEU A 364 -26.33 14.92 9.97
#